data_AF-A0AAD4X7S0-F1
#
_entry.id   AF-A0AAD4X7S0-F1
#
_cell.length_a   1.000
_cell.length_b   1.000
_cell.length_c   1.000
_cell.angle_alpha   90.00
_cell.angle_beta   90.00
_cell.angle_gamma   90.00
#
_symmetry.space_group_name_H-M   'P 1'
#
loop_
_entity.id
_entity.type
_entity.pdbx_description
1 polymer ?
#
loop_
_entity_poly.entity_id
_entity_poly.type
_entity_poly.pdbx_seq_one_letter_code
_entity_poly.pdbx_strand_id
1 'polypeptide(L)'
;LSRKQFGPLEKHKDHQVRAKAYHLKEQNLQKLREKAAFRNPDEFYHKMIRTKTVDGVHKPESKANRYTQDELMLMKTEDRGYILQKSLSEKKKVGRLSSMLHSLGDQPLNRHVYYAGDREEAKQIQSSSSSLRGKLPSQNIPACIRRKTEASYRELEARKKRANDLEKLYMDMAFKKELQKKGR
;
A
#
# COMPACT_ATOMS: atom_id res chain seq x y z
N LEU A 1 16.06 9.95 44.72
CA LEU A 1 15.75 9.49 43.35
C LEU A 1 15.67 10.62 42.31
N SER A 2 15.70 11.90 42.73
CA SER A 2 15.47 13.08 41.89
C SER A 2 16.52 13.36 40.79
N ARG A 3 17.71 12.74 40.86
CA ARG A 3 18.82 12.94 39.89
C ARG A 3 18.88 11.87 38.78
N LYS A 4 18.07 10.81 38.87
CA LYS A 4 18.12 9.68 37.92
C LYS A 4 17.73 10.10 36.48
N GLN A 5 16.96 11.19 36.34
CA GLN A 5 16.55 11.76 35.05
C GLN A 5 17.72 12.25 34.16
N PHE A 6 18.87 12.59 34.76
CA PHE A 6 20.04 13.13 34.03
C PHE A 6 21.03 12.05 33.57
N GLY A 7 20.66 10.78 33.69
CA GLY A 7 21.51 9.66 33.34
C GLY A 7 22.58 9.34 34.40
N PRO A 8 23.54 8.46 34.07
CA PRO A 8 24.58 8.04 35.00
C PRO A 8 25.48 9.24 35.41
N LEU A 9 25.88 9.27 36.68
CA LEU A 9 26.83 10.27 37.16
C LEU A 9 28.23 9.95 36.64
N GLU A 10 28.70 10.80 35.74
CA GLU A 10 30.03 10.72 35.15
C GLU A 10 31.14 10.65 36.21
N LYS A 11 32.07 9.73 36.02
CA LYS A 11 33.26 9.57 36.86
C LYS A 11 34.51 10.02 36.12
N HIS A 12 35.63 10.10 36.83
CA HIS A 12 36.89 10.55 36.26
C HIS A 12 37.32 9.76 35.00
N LYS A 13 37.07 8.44 34.98
CA LYS A 13 37.34 7.59 33.80
C LYS A 13 36.53 8.04 32.58
N ASP A 14 35.25 8.33 32.76
CA ASP A 14 34.36 8.80 31.70
C ASP A 14 34.77 10.19 31.22
N HIS A 15 35.17 11.07 32.16
CA HIS A 15 35.70 12.40 31.84
C HIS A 15 36.96 12.34 30.99
N GLN A 16 37.91 11.46 31.32
CA GLN A 16 39.11 11.30 30.50
C GLN A 16 38.77 10.85 29.08
N VAL A 17 37.83 9.91 28.91
CA VAL A 17 37.38 9.46 27.58
C VAL A 17 36.72 10.61 26.81
N ARG A 18 35.84 11.37 27.47
CA ARG A 18 35.18 12.53 26.87
C ARG A 18 36.16 13.63 26.47
N ALA A 19 37.10 13.99 27.35
CA ALA A 19 38.10 15.02 27.09
C ALA A 19 39.00 14.63 25.90
N LYS A 20 39.47 13.38 25.85
CA LYS A 20 40.24 12.86 24.71
C LYS A 20 39.44 12.95 23.40
N ALA A 21 38.17 12.55 23.42
CA ALA A 21 37.30 12.64 22.24
C ALA A 21 37.05 14.09 21.80
N TYR A 22 36.90 15.02 22.74
CA TYR A 22 36.73 16.44 22.46
C TYR A 22 38.00 17.04 21.83
N HIS A 23 39.17 16.82 22.43
CA HIS A 23 40.44 17.30 21.87
C HIS A 23 40.73 16.73 20.49
N LEU A 24 40.39 15.45 20.24
CA LEU A 24 40.52 14.85 18.91
C LEU A 24 39.63 15.56 17.87
N LYS A 25 38.38 15.90 18.23
CA LYS A 25 37.47 16.65 17.34
C LYS A 25 37.99 18.05 17.07
N GLU A 26 38.44 18.76 18.10
CA GLU A 26 39.01 20.10 17.97
C GLU A 26 40.24 20.11 17.05
N GLN A 27 41.18 19.18 17.25
CA GLN A 27 42.35 19.03 16.38
C GLN A 27 41.97 18.74 14.93
N ASN A 28 40.96 17.90 14.70
CA ASN A 28 40.48 17.60 13.36
C ASN A 28 39.82 18.83 12.70
N LEU A 29 39.01 19.59 13.43
CA LEU A 29 38.40 20.82 12.94
C LEU A 29 39.46 21.87 12.61
N GLN A 30 40.49 22.02 13.44
CA GLN A 30 41.61 22.92 13.17
C GLN A 30 42.31 22.56 11.86
N LYS A 31 42.65 21.28 11.66
CA LYS A 31 43.25 20.81 10.40
C LYS A 31 42.35 21.04 9.18
N LEU A 32 41.03 20.87 9.32
CA LEU A 32 40.08 21.15 8.24
C LEU A 32 40.00 22.65 7.92
N ARG A 33 40.03 23.52 8.94
CA ARG A 33 40.08 24.98 8.77
C ARG A 33 41.35 25.43 8.07
N GLU A 34 42.50 24.90 8.47
CA GLU A 34 43.79 25.18 7.82
C GLU A 34 43.76 24.75 6.36
N LYS A 35 43.30 23.52 6.06
CA LYS A 35 43.13 23.05 4.67
C LYS A 35 42.18 23.92 3.85
N ALA A 36 41.10 24.40 4.45
CA ALA A 36 40.16 25.30 3.78
C ALA A 36 40.77 26.68 3.51
N ALA A 37 41.59 27.20 4.43
CA ALA A 37 42.28 28.49 4.29
C ALA A 37 43.39 28.44 3.22
N PHE A 38 44.12 27.33 3.14
CA PHE A 38 45.18 27.11 2.14
C PHE A 38 44.69 26.49 0.82
N ARG A 39 43.37 26.49 0.56
CA ARG A 39 42.80 25.96 -0.68
C ARG A 39 43.24 26.81 -1.88
N ASN A 40 43.77 26.16 -2.93
CA ASN A 40 44.05 26.84 -4.20
C ASN A 40 42.74 27.01 -5.00
N PRO A 41 42.33 28.24 -5.38
CA PRO A 41 41.11 28.45 -6.16
C PRO A 41 41.16 27.80 -7.55
N ASP A 42 42.34 27.64 -8.13
CA ASP A 42 42.54 27.10 -9.48
C ASP A 42 42.76 25.57 -9.50
N GLU A 43 42.60 24.89 -8.36
CA GLU A 43 42.78 23.44 -8.30
C GLU A 43 41.70 22.71 -9.12
N PHE A 44 42.15 21.79 -9.98
CA PHE A 44 41.28 20.97 -10.80
C PHE A 44 41.58 19.47 -10.64
N TYR A 45 40.55 18.72 -10.25
CA TYR A 45 40.57 17.26 -10.22
C TYR A 45 39.58 16.70 -11.23
N HIS A 46 39.96 15.68 -12.01
CA HIS A 46 39.07 15.04 -13.00
C HIS A 46 37.71 14.57 -12.43
N LYS A 47 37.64 14.26 -11.13
CA LYS A 47 36.38 13.88 -10.45
C LYS A 47 35.36 15.03 -10.39
N MET A 48 35.81 16.29 -10.49
CA MET A 48 34.95 17.48 -10.52
C MET A 48 34.09 17.54 -11.78
N ILE A 49 34.47 16.83 -12.87
CA ILE A 49 33.64 16.73 -14.08
C ILE A 49 32.35 15.93 -13.81
N ARG A 50 32.44 14.88 -12.96
CA ARG A 50 31.35 13.93 -12.71
C ARG A 50 30.54 14.23 -11.44
N THR A 51 31.07 15.07 -10.57
CA THR A 51 30.48 15.39 -9.27
C THR A 51 30.16 16.86 -9.18
N LYS A 52 29.12 17.21 -8.42
CA LYS A 52 28.65 18.60 -8.30
C LYS A 52 28.54 19.01 -6.85
N THR A 53 28.86 20.25 -6.56
CA THR A 53 28.58 20.88 -5.28
C THR A 53 27.18 21.50 -5.35
N VAL A 54 26.29 21.11 -4.45
CA VAL A 54 24.93 21.67 -4.37
C VAL A 54 24.76 22.22 -2.96
N ASP A 55 24.41 23.50 -2.85
CA ASP A 55 24.28 24.22 -1.57
C ASP A 55 25.56 24.16 -0.71
N GLY A 56 26.73 24.21 -1.35
CA GLY A 56 28.03 24.14 -0.67
C GLY A 56 28.47 22.74 -0.21
N VAL A 57 27.65 21.70 -0.43
CA VAL A 57 27.99 20.31 -0.10
C VAL A 57 28.29 19.50 -1.36
N HIS A 58 29.42 18.81 -1.37
CA HIS A 58 29.79 17.88 -2.44
C HIS A 58 28.79 16.72 -2.52
N LYS A 59 28.10 16.58 -3.65
CA LYS A 59 27.20 15.46 -3.92
C LYS A 59 27.86 14.51 -4.94
N PRO A 60 28.02 13.23 -4.59
CA PRO A 60 28.52 12.25 -5.53
C PRO A 60 27.52 12.06 -6.69
N GLU A 61 28.01 11.52 -7.81
CA GLU A 61 27.19 11.22 -8.98
C GLU A 61 26.02 10.30 -8.58
N SER A 62 24.79 10.75 -8.84
CA SER A 62 23.59 9.97 -8.50
C SER A 62 23.45 8.79 -9.45
N LYS A 63 23.33 7.57 -8.91
CA LYS A 63 23.07 6.35 -9.70
C LYS A 63 21.63 6.24 -10.25
N ALA A 64 20.80 7.27 -10.08
CA ALA A 64 19.36 7.23 -10.33
C ALA A 64 18.98 7.14 -11.83
N ASN A 65 19.81 7.68 -12.72
CA ASN A 65 19.52 7.74 -14.17
C ASN A 65 20.47 6.82 -14.96
N ARG A 66 20.59 5.56 -14.55
CA ARG A 66 21.43 4.58 -15.25
C ARG A 66 20.78 4.00 -16.50
N TYR A 67 19.45 4.05 -16.59
CA TYR A 67 18.71 3.38 -17.64
C TYR A 67 18.42 4.33 -18.79
N THR A 68 18.55 3.80 -20.00
CA THR A 68 18.08 4.46 -21.20
C THR A 68 16.55 4.50 -21.21
N GLN A 69 15.98 5.39 -22.02
CA GLN A 69 14.53 5.50 -22.14
C GLN A 69 13.88 4.20 -22.62
N ASP A 70 14.57 3.46 -23.51
CA ASP A 70 14.07 2.19 -24.06
C ASP A 70 14.04 1.09 -22.99
N GLU A 71 15.08 1.00 -22.15
CA GLU A 71 15.10 0.08 -21.00
C GLU A 71 13.96 0.39 -20.02
N LEU A 72 13.72 1.68 -19.73
CA LEU A 72 12.60 2.08 -18.87
C LEU A 72 11.24 1.73 -19.49
N MET A 73 11.09 1.85 -20.80
CA MET A 73 9.86 1.45 -21.51
C MET A 73 9.65 -0.07 -21.51
N LEU A 74 10.74 -0.85 -21.59
CA LEU A 74 10.70 -2.30 -21.47
C LEU A 74 10.22 -2.71 -20.08
N MET A 75 10.86 -2.20 -19.01
CA MET A 75 10.48 -2.49 -17.62
C MET A 75 9.00 -2.15 -17.33
N LYS A 76 8.52 -0.99 -17.80
CA LYS A 76 7.10 -0.61 -17.67
C LYS A 76 6.16 -1.54 -18.43
N THR A 77 6.60 -2.08 -19.56
CA THR A 77 5.81 -3.04 -20.35
C THR A 77 5.70 -4.37 -19.60
N GLU A 78 6.77 -4.83 -18.98
CA GLU A 78 6.79 -6.02 -18.11
C GLU A 78 5.87 -5.85 -16.89
N ASP A 79 5.99 -4.73 -16.17
CA ASP A 79 5.13 -4.39 -15.03
C ASP A 79 3.64 -4.38 -15.40
N ARG A 80 3.32 -3.80 -16.58
CA ARG A 80 1.95 -3.80 -17.12
C ARG A 80 1.44 -5.22 -17.36
N GLY A 81 2.26 -6.09 -17.93
CA GLY A 81 1.92 -7.50 -18.14
C GLY A 81 1.68 -8.24 -16.83
N TYR A 82 2.53 -8.01 -15.83
CA TYR A 82 2.38 -8.58 -14.50
C TYR A 82 1.07 -8.17 -13.83
N ILE A 83 0.74 -6.88 -13.83
CA ILE A 83 -0.50 -6.37 -13.23
C ILE A 83 -1.74 -6.93 -13.95
N LEU A 84 -1.70 -7.04 -15.28
CA LEU A 84 -2.78 -7.69 -16.03
C LEU A 84 -2.98 -9.15 -15.59
N GLN A 85 -1.90 -9.92 -15.49
CA GLN A 85 -1.95 -11.31 -15.04
C GLN A 85 -2.53 -11.42 -13.62
N LYS A 86 -2.13 -10.53 -12.70
CA LYS A 86 -2.67 -10.49 -11.34
C LYS A 86 -4.15 -10.10 -11.30
N SER A 87 -4.57 -9.11 -12.08
CA SER A 87 -5.98 -8.71 -12.20
C SER A 87 -6.85 -9.89 -12.66
N LEU A 88 -6.42 -10.61 -13.71
CA LEU A 88 -7.12 -11.80 -14.21
C LEU A 88 -7.16 -12.93 -13.16
N SER A 89 -6.06 -13.15 -12.43
CA SER A 89 -6.02 -14.14 -11.35
C SER A 89 -7.01 -13.81 -10.23
N GLU A 90 -7.07 -12.55 -9.79
CA GLU A 90 -8.02 -12.12 -8.76
C GLU A 90 -9.46 -12.19 -9.27
N LYS A 91 -9.76 -11.77 -10.51
CA LYS A 91 -11.09 -11.93 -11.13
C LYS A 91 -11.54 -13.40 -11.15
N LYS A 92 -10.65 -14.33 -11.52
CA LYS A 92 -10.94 -15.77 -11.47
C LYS A 92 -11.22 -16.27 -10.05
N LYS A 93 -10.47 -15.80 -9.03
CA LYS A 93 -10.73 -16.15 -7.63
C LYS A 93 -12.05 -15.59 -7.13
N VAL A 94 -12.37 -14.34 -7.48
CA VAL A 94 -13.68 -13.73 -7.17
C VAL A 94 -14.80 -14.54 -7.80
N GLY A 95 -14.67 -14.94 -9.08
CA GLY A 95 -15.65 -15.80 -9.75
C GLY A 95 -15.87 -17.11 -9.00
N ARG A 96 -14.79 -17.83 -8.66
CA ARG A 96 -14.87 -19.08 -7.88
C ARG A 96 -15.56 -18.89 -6.54
N LEU A 97 -15.16 -17.88 -5.75
CA LEU A 97 -15.75 -17.61 -4.45
C LEU A 97 -17.21 -17.18 -4.57
N SER A 98 -17.54 -16.37 -5.57
CA SER A 98 -18.91 -15.93 -5.83
C SER A 98 -19.82 -17.09 -6.25
N SER A 99 -19.30 -18.09 -6.97
CA SER A 99 -20.04 -19.31 -7.29
C SER A 99 -20.23 -20.22 -6.07
N MET A 100 -19.24 -20.27 -5.17
CA MET A 100 -19.31 -21.06 -3.92
C MET A 100 -20.21 -20.41 -2.86
N LEU A 101 -20.22 -19.07 -2.77
CA LEU A 101 -21.05 -18.33 -1.83
C LEU A 101 -22.42 -18.06 -2.49
N HIS A 102 -23.41 -18.90 -2.21
CA HIS A 102 -24.76 -18.84 -2.77
C HIS A 102 -25.62 -17.63 -2.31
N SER A 103 -24.99 -16.50 -1.94
CA SER A 103 -25.67 -15.27 -1.47
C SER A 103 -26.73 -15.50 -0.38
N LEU A 104 -26.53 -16.51 0.47
CA LEU A 104 -27.49 -16.96 1.49
C LEU A 104 -27.81 -15.91 2.58
N GLY A 105 -27.07 -14.80 2.61
CA GLY A 105 -27.24 -13.72 3.59
C GLY A 105 -28.10 -12.56 3.11
N ASP A 106 -28.31 -12.41 1.80
CA ASP A 106 -29.09 -11.31 1.25
C ASP A 106 -30.56 -11.74 1.15
N GLN A 107 -31.47 -10.89 1.63
CA GLN A 107 -32.90 -11.07 1.37
C GLN A 107 -33.10 -11.07 -0.15
N PRO A 108 -33.71 -12.11 -0.74
CA PRO A 108 -34.00 -12.09 -2.16
C PRO A 108 -34.92 -10.89 -2.42
N LEU A 109 -34.50 -9.98 -3.30
CA LEU A 109 -35.31 -8.82 -3.71
C LEU A 109 -36.51 -9.23 -4.60
N ASN A 110 -36.80 -10.52 -4.68
CA ASN A 110 -37.86 -11.08 -5.50
C ASN A 110 -39.22 -10.70 -4.92
N ARG A 111 -40.09 -10.14 -5.78
CA ARG A 111 -41.48 -9.87 -5.42
C ARG A 111 -42.29 -11.16 -5.48
N HIS A 112 -42.59 -11.75 -4.33
CA HIS A 112 -43.57 -12.84 -4.24
C HIS A 112 -45.00 -12.30 -4.34
N VAL A 113 -45.71 -12.70 -5.40
CA VAL A 113 -47.11 -12.34 -5.67
C VAL A 113 -47.99 -13.53 -5.33
N TYR A 114 -49.03 -13.31 -4.52
CA TYR A 114 -50.04 -14.31 -4.18
C TYR A 114 -51.35 -13.94 -4.87
N TYR A 115 -52.03 -14.94 -5.44
CA TYR A 115 -53.37 -14.79 -6.00
C TYR A 115 -54.37 -15.44 -5.04
N ALA A 116 -55.53 -14.81 -4.86
CA ALA A 116 -56.62 -15.30 -4.01
C ALA A 116 -57.90 -15.32 -4.83
N GLY A 117 -58.72 -16.36 -4.67
CA GLY A 117 -60.02 -16.49 -5.31
C GLY A 117 -61.08 -15.62 -4.65
N ASP A 118 -61.02 -15.49 -3.32
CA ASP A 118 -62.00 -14.75 -2.52
C ASP A 118 -61.38 -13.65 -1.64
N ARG A 119 -62.20 -12.67 -1.23
CA ARG A 119 -61.78 -11.54 -0.39
C ARG A 119 -61.33 -11.99 1.01
N GLU A 120 -61.96 -13.03 1.55
CA GLU A 120 -61.59 -13.58 2.86
C GLU A 120 -60.29 -14.39 2.78
N GLU A 121 -60.08 -15.12 1.68
CA GLU A 121 -58.81 -15.81 1.40
C GLU A 121 -57.65 -14.81 1.26
N ALA A 122 -57.87 -13.67 0.59
CA ALA A 122 -56.86 -12.63 0.45
C ALA A 122 -56.39 -12.06 1.81
N LYS A 123 -57.32 -11.85 2.75
CA LYS A 123 -57.00 -11.41 4.11
C LYS A 123 -56.19 -12.47 4.88
N GLN A 124 -56.54 -13.75 4.71
CA GLN A 124 -55.87 -14.85 5.38
C GLN A 124 -54.44 -15.10 4.85
N ILE A 125 -54.23 -14.92 3.54
CA ILE A 125 -52.89 -14.95 2.92
C ILE A 125 -52.06 -13.76 3.44
N GLN A 126 -52.63 -12.55 3.56
CA GLN A 126 -51.91 -11.40 4.12
C GLN A 126 -51.46 -11.65 5.57
N SER A 127 -52.36 -12.12 6.45
CA SER A 127 -52.04 -12.40 7.85
C SER A 127 -51.06 -13.56 8.04
N SER A 128 -51.14 -14.58 7.17
CA SER A 128 -50.20 -15.70 7.16
C SER A 128 -48.82 -15.27 6.63
N SER A 129 -48.80 -14.46 5.58
CA SER A 129 -47.56 -13.98 4.97
C SER A 129 -46.76 -13.08 5.90
N SER A 130 -47.43 -12.23 6.71
CA SER A 130 -46.75 -11.39 7.70
C SER A 130 -46.11 -12.22 8.82
N SER A 131 -46.78 -13.31 9.23
CA SER A 131 -46.29 -14.26 10.24
C SER A 131 -45.10 -15.10 9.75
N LEU A 132 -45.10 -15.48 8.48
CA LEU A 132 -44.03 -16.28 7.87
C LEU A 132 -42.80 -15.44 7.50
N ARG A 133 -42.98 -14.17 7.14
CA ARG A 133 -41.89 -13.26 6.74
C ARG A 133 -40.89 -12.99 7.88
N GLY A 134 -41.31 -13.14 9.14
CA GLY A 134 -40.45 -12.98 10.33
C GLY A 134 -39.66 -14.21 10.74
N LYS A 135 -40.01 -15.42 10.26
CA LYS A 135 -39.35 -16.68 10.63
C LYS A 135 -38.36 -17.11 9.54
N LEU A 136 -37.30 -16.32 9.35
CA LEU A 136 -36.16 -16.81 8.59
C LEU A 136 -35.47 -17.93 9.40
N PRO A 137 -35.12 -19.08 8.79
CA PRO A 137 -34.38 -20.15 9.47
C PRO A 137 -32.96 -19.74 9.91
N SER A 138 -32.54 -18.50 9.70
CA SER A 138 -31.22 -17.98 10.07
C SER A 138 -31.02 -17.80 11.58
N GLN A 139 -32.08 -17.82 12.39
CA GLN A 139 -31.98 -17.57 13.84
C GLN A 139 -31.32 -18.72 14.62
N ASN A 140 -31.28 -19.95 14.08
CA ASN A 140 -30.72 -21.14 14.74
C ASN A 140 -29.40 -21.62 14.12
N ILE A 141 -28.54 -20.70 13.67
CA ILE A 141 -27.20 -21.06 13.17
C ILE A 141 -26.16 -20.82 14.29
N PRO A 142 -25.37 -21.84 14.68
CA PRO A 142 -24.27 -21.67 15.62
C PRO A 142 -23.35 -20.50 15.28
N ALA A 143 -22.93 -19.73 16.29
CA ALA A 143 -22.12 -18.52 16.12
C ALA A 143 -20.79 -18.76 15.39
N CYS A 144 -20.23 -19.97 15.46
CA CYS A 144 -19.01 -20.35 14.75
C CYS A 144 -19.21 -20.42 13.22
N ILE A 145 -20.38 -20.89 12.76
CA ILE A 145 -20.73 -20.96 11.34
C ILE A 145 -20.97 -19.56 10.81
N ARG A 146 -21.75 -18.75 11.54
CA ARG A 146 -22.00 -17.34 11.18
C ARG A 146 -20.69 -16.56 10.98
N ARG A 147 -19.76 -16.65 11.93
CA ARG A 147 -18.45 -16.00 11.84
C ARG A 147 -17.65 -16.45 10.61
N LYS A 148 -17.64 -17.76 10.30
CA LYS A 148 -16.98 -18.27 9.09
C LYS A 148 -17.63 -17.74 7.83
N THR A 149 -18.96 -17.73 7.77
CA THR A 149 -19.73 -17.19 6.65
C THR A 149 -19.44 -15.70 6.44
N GLU A 150 -19.53 -14.89 7.50
CA GLU A 150 -19.22 -13.47 7.48
C GLU A 150 -17.77 -13.21 7.01
N ALA A 151 -16.80 -13.99 7.52
CA ALA A 151 -15.41 -13.88 7.10
C ALA A 151 -15.23 -14.15 5.59
N SER A 152 -15.88 -15.18 5.05
CA SER A 152 -15.83 -15.49 3.61
C SER A 152 -16.42 -14.37 2.75
N TYR A 153 -17.53 -13.75 3.17
CA TYR A 153 -18.11 -12.60 2.46
C TYR A 153 -17.19 -11.37 2.53
N ARG A 154 -16.58 -11.08 3.69
CA ARG A 154 -15.58 -10.02 3.83
C ARG A 154 -14.37 -10.25 2.93
N GLU A 155 -13.93 -11.49 2.82
CA GLU A 155 -12.84 -11.88 1.93
C GLU A 155 -13.21 -11.66 0.46
N LEU A 156 -14.42 -12.04 0.06
CA LEU A 156 -14.95 -11.82 -1.29
C LEU A 156 -15.04 -10.32 -1.62
N GLU A 157 -15.55 -9.48 -0.71
CA GLU A 157 -15.56 -8.03 -0.85
C GLU A 157 -14.15 -7.46 -1.01
N ALA A 158 -13.21 -7.88 -0.16
CA ALA A 158 -11.83 -7.44 -0.24
C ALA A 158 -11.18 -7.84 -1.57
N ARG A 159 -11.43 -9.06 -2.06
CA ARG A 159 -10.93 -9.49 -3.38
C ARG A 159 -11.55 -8.71 -4.53
N LYS A 160 -12.84 -8.41 -4.48
CA LYS A 160 -13.51 -7.54 -5.47
C LYS A 160 -12.86 -6.16 -5.50
N LYS A 161 -12.61 -5.54 -4.34
CA LYS A 161 -11.90 -4.26 -4.23
C LYS A 161 -10.52 -4.33 -4.87
N ARG A 162 -9.71 -5.33 -4.49
CA ARG A 162 -8.37 -5.53 -5.07
C ARG A 162 -8.39 -5.72 -6.59
N ALA A 163 -9.34 -6.47 -7.12
CA ALA A 163 -9.48 -6.66 -8.56
C ALA A 163 -9.75 -5.34 -9.28
N ASN A 164 -10.63 -4.51 -8.72
CA ASN A 164 -10.93 -3.17 -9.25
C ASN A 164 -9.71 -2.24 -9.17
N ASP A 165 -8.95 -2.28 -8.07
CA ASP A 165 -7.75 -1.45 -7.91
C ASP A 165 -6.66 -1.85 -8.91
N LEU A 166 -6.44 -3.16 -9.11
CA LEU A 166 -5.51 -3.66 -10.13
C LEU A 166 -5.95 -3.29 -11.55
N GLU A 167 -7.26 -3.29 -11.82
CA GLU A 167 -7.80 -2.86 -13.10
C GLU A 167 -7.57 -1.36 -13.34
N LYS A 168 -7.82 -0.51 -12.34
CA LYS A 168 -7.50 0.93 -12.43
C LYS A 168 -6.01 1.16 -12.69
N LEU A 169 -5.14 0.50 -11.93
CA LEU A 169 -3.69 0.61 -12.12
C LEU A 169 -3.26 0.17 -13.53
N TYR A 170 -3.86 -0.90 -14.05
CA TYR A 170 -3.62 -1.35 -15.41
C TYR A 170 -4.04 -0.29 -16.44
N MET A 171 -5.22 0.32 -16.28
CA MET A 171 -5.70 1.38 -17.18
C MET A 171 -4.78 2.60 -17.13
N ASP A 172 -4.34 3.02 -15.94
CA ASP A 172 -3.41 4.15 -15.77
C ASP A 172 -2.07 3.90 -16.46
N MET A 173 -1.51 2.69 -16.32
CA MET A 173 -0.28 2.32 -17.01
C MET A 173 -0.46 2.19 -18.52
N ALA A 174 -1.60 1.67 -18.97
CA ALA A 174 -1.92 1.60 -20.39
C ALA A 174 -2.00 3.01 -20.99
N PHE A 175 -2.70 3.93 -20.33
CA PHE A 175 -2.81 5.33 -20.71
C PHE A 175 -1.43 6.01 -20.76
N LYS A 176 -0.60 5.85 -19.72
CA LYS A 176 0.77 6.37 -19.71
C LYS A 176 1.62 5.83 -20.86
N LYS A 177 1.47 4.55 -21.24
CA LYS A 177 2.19 3.97 -22.37
C LYS A 177 1.75 4.61 -23.70
N GLU A 178 0.46 4.85 -23.89
CA GLU A 178 -0.05 5.53 -25.09
C GLU A 178 0.51 6.94 -25.21
N LEU A 179 0.56 7.71 -24.11
CA LEU A 179 1.18 9.04 -24.09
C LEU A 179 2.67 9.05 -24.42
N GLN A 180 3.37 7.93 -24.20
CA GLN A 180 4.80 7.80 -24.46
C GLN A 180 5.11 7.35 -25.89
N LYS A 181 4.11 6.96 -26.68
CA LYS A 181 4.33 6.62 -28.09
C LYS A 181 4.71 7.88 -28.87
N LYS A 182 5.59 7.73 -29.86
CA LYS A 182 5.90 8.81 -30.80
C LYS A 182 4.62 9.20 -31.52
N GLY A 183 4.22 10.47 -31.40
CA GLY A 183 3.04 11.00 -32.08
C GLY A 183 3.21 11.00 -33.61
N ARG A 184 2.10 11.22 -34.31
CA ARG A 184 2.13 11.85 -35.64
C ARG A 184 2.29 13.34 -35.47
#